data_AF-A0ABD4UTN6-F1
#
_entry.id   AF-A0ABD4UTN6-F1
#
_cell.length_a   1.000
_cell.length_b   1.000
_cell.length_c   1.000
_cell.angle_alpha   90.00
_cell.angle_beta   90.00
_cell.angle_gamma   90.00
#
_symmetry.space_group_name_H-M   'P 1'
#
loop_
_entity.id
_entity.type
_entity.pdbx_description
1 polymer ?
#
loop_
_entity_poly.entity_id
_entity_poly.type
_entity_poly.pdbx_seq_one_letter_code
_entity_poly.pdbx_strand_id
1 'polypeptide(L)'
;PQPGAASLFPARPVAAAADDAIRPFHIDIPEADLVDLRRRLAAIRWSDKETVNDDSHGVPQAMLRDPVRYWQTDYDWRKVEARLNALPQFITEIDGLDIHFIHVRSKHGDALPMIVTHGWPGSVIEQMK
;
A
#
# COMPACT_ATOMS: atom_id res chain seq x y z
N PRO A 1 -40.60 -19.84 8.39
CA PRO A 1 -40.74 -18.47 8.91
C PRO A 1 -41.03 -18.47 10.42
N GLN A 2 -39.99 -18.28 11.23
CA GLN A 2 -40.01 -17.65 12.56
C GLN A 2 -38.64 -16.97 12.78
N PRO A 3 -38.57 -15.80 13.46
CA PRO A 3 -37.38 -14.98 13.56
C PRO A 3 -36.53 -15.37 14.78
N GLY A 4 -35.21 -15.42 14.61
CA GLY A 4 -34.26 -15.73 15.68
C GLY A 4 -33.31 -14.56 15.97
N ALA A 5 -33.58 -13.90 17.09
CA ALA A 5 -32.69 -13.13 17.97
C ALA A 5 -31.66 -12.17 17.35
N ALA A 6 -31.96 -10.87 17.47
CA ALA A 6 -30.95 -9.81 17.51
C ALA A 6 -30.13 -9.94 18.80
N SER A 7 -28.80 -10.08 18.67
CA SER A 7 -27.89 -9.93 19.80
C SER A 7 -27.58 -8.46 20.04
N LEU A 8 -27.98 -8.05 21.25
CA LEU A 8 -27.68 -6.80 21.92
C LEU A 8 -26.20 -6.78 22.34
N PHE A 9 -25.41 -5.91 21.74
CA PHE A 9 -24.24 -5.37 22.41
C PHE A 9 -24.29 -3.85 22.32
N PRO A 10 -24.40 -3.13 23.45
CA PRO A 10 -24.10 -1.71 23.43
C PRO A 10 -22.59 -1.59 23.24
N ALA A 11 -22.15 -1.17 22.05
CA ALA A 11 -20.79 -0.68 21.88
C ALA A 11 -20.71 0.64 22.64
N ARG A 12 -20.28 0.57 23.90
CA ARG A 12 -19.90 1.73 24.69
C ARG A 12 -18.67 2.31 23.99
N PRO A 13 -18.66 3.59 23.57
CA PRO A 13 -17.47 4.16 22.99
C PRO A 13 -16.41 4.14 24.08
N VAL A 14 -15.35 3.37 23.87
CA VAL A 14 -14.11 3.54 24.62
C VAL A 14 -13.64 4.93 24.23
N ALA A 15 -13.63 5.85 25.20
CA ALA A 15 -13.01 7.15 25.00
C ALA A 15 -11.55 6.88 24.64
N ALA A 16 -11.20 7.16 23.39
CA ALA A 16 -9.86 7.01 22.90
C ALA A 16 -8.92 7.88 23.72
N ALA A 17 -7.74 7.33 24.02
CA ALA A 17 -6.68 8.05 24.68
C ALA A 17 -6.25 9.25 23.82
N ALA A 18 -5.70 10.27 24.46
CA ALA A 18 -5.57 11.62 23.92
C ALA A 18 -4.54 11.84 22.78
N ASP A 19 -4.21 10.82 21.97
CA ASP A 19 -3.31 10.93 20.80
C ASP A 19 -3.96 10.51 19.46
N ASP A 20 -5.29 10.60 19.37
CA ASP A 20 -6.12 10.48 18.13
C ASP A 20 -5.91 11.65 17.13
N ALA A 21 -4.78 12.36 17.22
CA ALA A 21 -4.50 13.46 16.32
C ALA A 21 -4.29 12.93 14.89
N ILE A 22 -5.12 13.39 13.96
CA ILE A 22 -4.90 13.21 12.52
C ILE A 22 -3.72 14.10 12.10
N ARG A 23 -2.60 13.50 11.73
CA ARG A 23 -1.35 14.18 11.37
C ARG A 23 -1.14 14.12 9.86
N PRO A 24 -0.72 15.23 9.21
CA PRO A 24 -0.29 15.18 7.82
C PRO A 24 0.85 14.18 7.63
N PHE A 25 0.82 13.44 6.54
CA PHE A 25 1.85 12.49 6.17
C PHE A 25 2.43 12.84 4.80
N HIS A 26 3.74 12.75 4.68
CA HIS A 26 4.47 12.96 3.44
C HIS A 26 5.44 11.80 3.26
N ILE A 27 5.39 11.16 2.09
CA ILE A 27 6.31 10.07 1.77
C ILE A 27 7.65 10.70 1.40
N ASP A 28 8.69 10.32 2.12
CA ASP A 28 10.07 10.70 1.82
C ASP A 28 10.97 9.48 2.03
N ILE A 29 11.23 8.75 0.94
CA ILE A 29 12.13 7.60 0.98
C ILE A 29 13.57 8.09 0.80
N PRO A 30 14.48 7.80 1.75
CA PRO A 30 15.88 8.18 1.65
C PRO A 30 16.53 7.67 0.35
N GLU A 31 17.35 8.51 -0.29
CA GLU A 31 18.08 8.07 -1.50
C GLU A 31 18.99 6.87 -1.23
N ALA A 32 19.50 6.74 0.00
CA ALA A 32 20.28 5.58 0.43
C ALA A 32 19.52 4.25 0.25
N ASP A 33 18.20 4.24 0.51
CA ASP A 33 17.38 3.04 0.37
C ASP A 33 17.15 2.69 -1.10
N LEU A 34 17.00 3.70 -1.97
CA LEU A 34 16.89 3.49 -3.42
C LEU A 34 18.21 3.00 -4.04
N VAL A 35 19.35 3.54 -3.58
CA VAL A 35 20.67 3.04 -3.96
C VAL A 35 20.87 1.60 -3.49
N ASP A 36 20.46 1.29 -2.25
CA ASP A 36 20.55 -0.07 -1.72
C ASP A 36 19.66 -1.06 -2.49
N LEU A 37 18.45 -0.65 -2.86
CA LEU A 37 17.57 -1.43 -3.73
C LEU A 37 18.27 -1.80 -5.05
N ARG A 38 18.79 -0.80 -5.77
CA ARG A 38 19.50 -1.01 -7.05
C ARG A 38 20.72 -1.92 -6.88
N ARG A 39 21.48 -1.75 -5.79
CA ARG A 39 22.63 -2.59 -5.44
C ARG A 39 22.22 -4.05 -5.22
N ARG A 40 21.11 -4.30 -4.50
CA ARG A 40 20.60 -5.65 -4.26
C ARG A 40 20.11 -6.31 -5.54
N LEU A 41 19.42 -5.58 -6.40
CA LEU A 41 18.99 -6.07 -7.72
C LEU A 41 20.19 -6.44 -8.61
N ALA A 42 21.25 -5.62 -8.60
CA ALA A 42 22.50 -5.92 -9.32
C ALA A 42 23.22 -7.17 -8.79
N ALA A 43 23.07 -7.48 -7.51
CA ALA A 43 23.72 -8.61 -6.85
C ALA A 43 22.85 -9.89 -6.83
N ILE A 44 21.75 -9.94 -7.59
CA ILE A 44 20.87 -11.11 -7.62
C ILE A 44 21.65 -12.36 -8.02
N ARG A 45 21.59 -13.37 -7.15
CA ARG A 45 21.98 -14.74 -7.46
C ARG A 45 20.77 -15.44 -8.06
N TRP A 46 20.88 -15.76 -9.33
CA TRP A 46 19.80 -16.39 -10.07
C TRP A 46 19.72 -17.88 -9.76
N SER A 47 18.50 -18.40 -9.67
CA SER A 47 18.26 -19.84 -9.64
C SER A 47 18.64 -20.50 -10.97
N ASP A 48 18.78 -21.82 -10.94
CA ASP A 48 18.79 -22.62 -12.16
C ASP A 48 17.46 -22.46 -12.91
N LYS A 49 17.51 -22.71 -14.21
CA LYS A 49 16.34 -22.69 -15.08
C LYS A 49 15.38 -23.83 -14.71
N GLU A 50 14.09 -23.60 -14.91
CA GLU A 50 13.03 -24.58 -14.68
C GLU A 50 13.22 -25.84 -15.54
N THR A 51 12.74 -26.98 -15.02
CA THR A 51 12.78 -28.28 -15.72
C THR A 51 11.62 -28.50 -16.68
N VAL A 52 10.62 -27.60 -16.66
CA VAL A 52 9.42 -27.64 -17.50
C VAL A 52 9.48 -26.54 -18.56
N ASN A 53 8.75 -26.73 -19.66
CA ASN A 53 8.67 -25.74 -20.74
C ASN A 53 7.44 -24.82 -20.64
N ASP A 54 6.62 -24.99 -19.60
CA ASP A 54 5.44 -24.17 -19.27
C ASP A 54 5.62 -23.43 -17.93
N ASP A 55 4.58 -22.75 -17.46
CA ASP A 55 4.54 -21.97 -16.21
C ASP A 55 3.94 -22.73 -15.02
N SER A 56 3.81 -24.06 -15.13
CA SER A 56 3.20 -24.89 -14.06
C SER A 56 3.97 -24.84 -12.75
N HIS A 57 5.25 -24.47 -12.79
CA HIS A 57 6.11 -24.25 -11.62
C HIS A 57 6.17 -22.79 -11.15
N GLY A 58 5.35 -21.91 -11.73
CA GLY A 58 5.34 -20.47 -11.46
C GLY A 58 6.00 -19.65 -12.56
N VAL A 59 6.34 -18.40 -12.24
CA VAL A 59 6.89 -17.44 -13.21
C VAL A 59 8.25 -17.94 -13.72
N PRO A 60 8.42 -18.16 -15.03
CA PRO A 60 9.70 -18.58 -15.58
C PRO A 60 10.82 -17.58 -15.30
N GLN A 61 12.01 -18.07 -14.97
CA GLN A 61 13.19 -17.26 -14.66
C GLN A 61 13.48 -16.21 -15.75
N ALA A 62 13.30 -16.60 -17.01
CA ALA A 62 13.50 -15.70 -18.15
C ALA A 62 12.57 -14.48 -18.09
N MET A 63 11.32 -14.64 -17.64
CA MET A 63 10.37 -13.55 -17.50
C MET A 63 10.72 -12.60 -16.34
N LEU A 64 11.43 -13.06 -15.31
CA LEU A 64 11.89 -12.21 -14.19
C LEU A 64 13.07 -11.31 -14.55
N ARG A 65 13.83 -11.66 -15.61
CA ARG A 65 15.02 -10.89 -16.02
C ARG A 65 14.67 -9.46 -16.40
N ASP A 66 13.58 -9.28 -17.15
CA ASP A 66 13.20 -7.97 -17.67
C ASP A 66 12.70 -7.00 -16.59
N PRO A 67 11.77 -7.38 -15.68
CA PRO A 67 11.38 -6.53 -14.55
C PRO A 67 12.54 -6.19 -13.62
N VAL A 68 13.41 -7.16 -13.33
CA VAL A 68 14.60 -6.93 -12.49
C VAL A 68 15.54 -5.92 -13.14
N ARG A 69 15.84 -6.09 -14.44
CA ARG A 69 16.66 -5.13 -15.19
C ARG A 69 16.03 -3.73 -15.13
N TYR A 70 14.73 -3.63 -15.43
CA TYR A 70 14.02 -2.37 -15.43
C TYR A 70 14.06 -1.69 -14.06
N TRP A 71 13.83 -2.41 -12.96
CA TRP A 71 13.92 -1.87 -11.61
C TRP A 71 15.33 -1.46 -11.21
N GLN A 72 16.35 -2.15 -11.71
CA GLN A 72 17.74 -1.83 -11.44
C GLN A 72 18.20 -0.55 -12.15
N THR A 73 17.75 -0.31 -13.39
CA THR A 73 18.35 0.73 -14.26
C THR A 73 17.41 1.88 -14.60
N ASP A 74 16.14 1.59 -14.86
CA ASP A 74 15.24 2.52 -15.56
C ASP A 74 14.09 3.00 -14.66
N TYR A 75 13.76 2.25 -13.60
CA TYR A 75 12.66 2.57 -12.71
C TYR A 75 12.98 3.76 -11.81
N ASP A 76 12.08 4.73 -11.84
CA ASP A 76 12.19 5.97 -11.07
C ASP A 76 11.09 6.04 -10.00
N TRP A 77 11.47 5.67 -8.77
CA TRP A 77 10.60 5.75 -7.59
C TRP A 77 10.08 7.16 -7.34
N ARG A 78 10.87 8.20 -7.66
CA ARG A 78 10.52 9.60 -7.37
C ARG A 78 9.26 10.04 -8.12
N LYS A 79 8.98 9.43 -9.27
CA LYS A 79 7.71 9.66 -10.00
C LYS A 79 6.49 9.16 -9.22
N VAL A 80 6.59 7.98 -8.60
CA VAL A 80 5.51 7.41 -7.80
C VAL A 80 5.34 8.18 -6.50
N GLU A 81 6.45 8.51 -5.84
CA GLU A 81 6.48 9.34 -4.63
C GLU A 81 5.81 10.69 -4.86
N ALA A 82 6.18 11.41 -5.94
CA ALA A 82 5.57 12.68 -6.30
C ALA A 82 4.06 12.55 -6.55
N ARG A 83 3.63 11.48 -7.22
CA ARG A 83 2.21 11.22 -7.50
C ARG A 83 1.42 10.94 -6.22
N LEU A 84 1.98 10.21 -5.27
CA LEU A 84 1.36 9.95 -3.97
C LEU A 84 1.27 11.24 -3.14
N ASN A 85 2.36 11.99 -3.07
CA ASN A 85 2.44 13.25 -2.33
C ASN A 85 1.61 14.40 -2.94
N ALA A 86 1.12 14.24 -4.17
CA ALA A 86 0.13 15.16 -4.74
C ALA A 86 -1.27 15.01 -4.11
N LEU A 87 -1.51 13.95 -3.34
CA LEU A 87 -2.75 13.71 -2.61
C LEU A 87 -2.60 14.08 -1.12
N PRO A 88 -3.66 14.61 -0.46
CA PRO A 88 -3.65 14.80 0.98
C PRO A 88 -3.59 13.45 1.70
N GLN A 89 -2.46 13.20 2.36
CA GLN A 89 -2.19 11.98 3.10
C GLN A 89 -2.07 12.28 4.59
N PHE A 90 -2.50 11.32 5.40
CA PHE A 90 -2.54 11.45 6.85
C PHE A 90 -2.19 10.13 7.52
N ILE A 91 -1.78 10.23 8.79
CA ILE A 91 -1.67 9.13 9.73
C ILE A 91 -2.45 9.49 11.00
N THR A 92 -3.04 8.48 11.64
CA THR A 92 -3.59 8.59 12.99
C THR A 92 -3.25 7.33 13.76
N GLU A 93 -3.09 7.43 15.08
CA GLU A 93 -2.95 6.25 15.91
C GLU A 93 -4.34 5.66 16.17
N ILE A 94 -4.48 4.34 16.02
CA ILE A 94 -5.66 3.57 16.43
C ILE A 94 -5.15 2.33 17.15
N ASP A 95 -5.56 2.14 18.40
CA ASP A 95 -5.15 1.00 19.23
C ASP A 95 -3.62 0.79 19.29
N GLY A 96 -2.84 1.89 19.32
CA GLY A 96 -1.38 1.86 19.37
C GLY A 96 -0.67 1.61 18.03
N LEU A 97 -1.39 1.66 16.90
CA LEU A 97 -0.84 1.50 15.57
C LEU A 97 -1.11 2.73 14.70
N ASP A 98 -0.08 3.21 14.01
CA ASP A 98 -0.24 4.25 13.00
C ASP A 98 -0.94 3.70 11.74
N ILE A 99 -2.11 4.28 11.44
CA ILE A 99 -2.92 3.95 10.27
C ILE A 99 -2.75 5.06 9.23
N HIS A 100 -2.14 4.73 8.09
CA HIS A 100 -2.04 5.62 6.93
C HIS A 100 -3.34 5.63 6.12
N PHE A 101 -3.73 6.82 5.66
CA PHE A 101 -4.85 6.97 4.73
C PHE A 101 -4.71 8.22 3.85
N ILE A 102 -5.37 8.18 2.70
CA ILE A 102 -5.59 9.35 1.83
C ILE A 102 -7.00 9.88 2.10
N HIS A 103 -7.14 11.18 2.35
CA HIS A 103 -8.45 11.80 2.56
C HIS A 103 -8.63 13.01 1.65
N VAL A 104 -9.41 12.82 0.59
CA VAL A 104 -9.81 13.87 -0.34
C VAL A 104 -11.22 14.34 0.04
N ARG A 105 -11.32 15.58 0.54
CA ARG A 105 -12.62 16.18 0.89
C ARG A 105 -13.37 16.65 -0.35
N SER A 106 -14.66 16.31 -0.42
CA SER A 106 -15.57 16.87 -1.42
C SER A 106 -15.70 18.37 -1.25
N LYS A 107 -15.98 19.08 -2.35
CA LYS A 107 -16.36 20.49 -2.34
C LYS A 107 -17.83 20.70 -1.93
N HIS A 108 -18.64 19.63 -1.94
CA HIS A 108 -20.05 19.68 -1.54
C HIS A 108 -20.19 19.34 -0.05
N GLY A 109 -20.90 20.19 0.70
CA GLY A 109 -21.05 20.07 2.16
C GLY A 109 -21.75 18.79 2.63
N ASP A 110 -22.67 18.26 1.83
CA ASP A 110 -23.48 17.08 2.17
C ASP A 110 -23.03 15.83 1.40
N ALA A 111 -21.77 15.79 0.97
CA ALA A 111 -21.23 14.64 0.25
C ALA A 111 -21.24 13.39 1.14
N LEU A 112 -21.76 12.28 0.61
CA LEU A 112 -21.75 10.99 1.30
C LEU A 112 -20.29 10.53 1.52
N PRO A 113 -19.85 10.29 2.77
CA PRO A 113 -18.53 9.73 3.03
C PRO A 113 -18.41 8.32 2.44
N MET A 114 -17.29 8.04 1.77
CA MET A 114 -16.99 6.73 1.22
C MET A 114 -15.60 6.28 1.67
N ILE A 115 -15.51 5.03 2.10
CA ILE A 115 -14.24 4.37 2.41
C ILE A 115 -13.94 3.41 1.27
N VAL A 116 -12.74 3.51 0.70
CA VAL A 116 -12.23 2.58 -0.30
C VAL A 116 -11.03 1.86 0.30
N THR A 117 -11.12 0.55 0.39
CA THR A 117 -10.05 -0.31 0.91
C THR A 117 -9.35 -1.03 -0.23
N HIS A 118 -8.06 -1.31 -0.05
CA HIS A 118 -7.29 -2.19 -0.93
C HIS A 118 -7.26 -3.62 -0.34
N GLY A 119 -6.90 -4.59 -1.16
CA GLY A 119 -6.69 -5.98 -0.75
C GLY A 119 -5.22 -6.39 -0.85
N TRP A 120 -4.95 -7.69 -0.71
CA TRP A 120 -3.64 -8.28 -0.98
C TRP A 120 -3.59 -8.84 -2.42
N PRO A 121 -2.47 -8.71 -3.17
CA PRO A 121 -1.17 -8.12 -2.84
C PRO A 121 -1.08 -6.60 -3.14
N GLY A 122 -2.21 -5.91 -3.04
CA GLY A 122 -2.38 -4.51 -3.41
C GLY A 122 -1.94 -3.48 -2.38
N SER A 123 -2.19 -2.21 -2.71
CA SER A 123 -2.03 -1.07 -1.80
C SER A 123 -2.92 0.09 -2.24
N VAL A 124 -2.84 1.22 -1.54
CA VAL A 124 -3.51 2.48 -1.94
C VAL A 124 -3.16 2.93 -3.37
N ILE A 125 -2.04 2.46 -3.93
CA ILE A 125 -1.60 2.78 -5.30
C ILE A 125 -2.63 2.32 -6.34
N GLU A 126 -3.39 1.26 -6.09
CA GLU A 126 -4.43 0.77 -7.01
C GLU A 126 -5.49 1.83 -7.31
N GLN A 127 -5.71 2.76 -6.37
CA GLN A 127 -6.76 3.77 -6.47
C GLN A 127 -6.25 5.07 -7.11
N MET A 128 -5.00 5.07 -7.56
CA MET A 128 -4.37 6.18 -8.26
C MET A 128 -4.56 6.02 -9.77
N LYS A 129 -5.40 6.86 -10.37
CA LYS A 129 -5.58 6.98 -11.83
C LYS A 129 -4.73 8.05 -12.47
#